data_AF-A0A381URU5-F1
#
_entry.id   AF-A0A381URU5-F1
#
_cell.length_a   1.000
_cell.length_b   1.000
_cell.length_c   1.000
_cell.angle_alpha   90.00
_cell.angle_beta   90.00
_cell.angle_gamma   90.00
#
_symmetry.space_group_name_H-M   'P 1'
#
loop_
_entity.id
_entity.type
_entity.pdbx_description
1 polymer ?
#
loop_
_entity_poly.entity_id
_entity_poly.type
_entity_poly.pdbx_seq_one_letter_code
_entity_poly.pdbx_strand_id
1 'polypeptide(L)' 'VNTPAVDASEQNWHAWVDTGGTFTDCLAADPHGHIRRFKVLSSSCLRGTLTAID' A
#
# COMPACT_ATOMS: atom_id res chain seq x y z
N VAL A 1 -25.25 -7.13 -19.32
CA VAL A 1 -24.74 -7.54 -17.99
C VAL A 1 -24.16 -6.29 -17.37
N ASN A 2 -24.72 -5.79 -16.26
CA ASN A 2 -24.31 -4.53 -15.65
C ASN A 2 -23.10 -4.81 -14.75
N THR A 3 -21.89 -4.45 -15.18
CA THR A 3 -20.73 -4.41 -14.29
C THR A 3 -20.94 -3.25 -13.33
N PRO A 4 -20.95 -3.45 -12.00
CA PRO A 4 -21.00 -2.31 -11.10
C PRO A 4 -19.75 -1.47 -11.35
N ALA A 5 -19.95 -0.19 -11.66
CA ALA A 5 -18.86 0.78 -11.68
C ALA A 5 -18.25 0.76 -10.27
N VAL A 6 -16.99 0.35 -10.16
CA VAL A 6 -16.21 0.54 -8.93
C VAL A 6 -16.30 2.02 -8.58
N ASP A 7 -16.69 2.30 -7.34
CA ASP A 7 -16.87 3.66 -6.85
C ASP A 7 -15.60 4.47 -7.12
N ALA A 8 -15.73 5.67 -7.69
CA ALA A 8 -14.58 6.49 -8.09
C ALA A 8 -13.71 6.92 -6.90
N SER A 9 -14.23 6.77 -5.67
CA SER A 9 -13.52 6.91 -4.39
C SER A 9 -12.49 5.79 -4.14
N GLU A 10 -12.59 4.66 -4.84
CA GLU A 10 -11.73 3.48 -4.72
C GLU A 10 -10.56 3.48 -5.74
N GLN A 11 -10.21 4.64 -6.31
CA GLN A 11 -9.09 4.79 -7.25
C GLN A 11 -7.78 5.24 -6.57
N ASN A 12 -7.62 4.94 -5.29
CA ASN A 12 -6.43 5.31 -4.54
C ASN A 12 -5.48 4.11 -4.38
N TRP A 13 -4.20 4.42 -4.21
CA TRP A 13 -3.24 3.42 -3.77
C TRP A 13 -3.47 3.10 -2.30
N HIS A 14 -3.53 1.82 -1.96
CA HIS A 14 -3.45 1.34 -0.58
C HIS A 14 -2.11 0.66 -0.38
N ALA A 15 -1.39 1.03 0.67
CA ALA A 15 -0.09 0.47 1.00
C ALA A 15 -0.04 -0.01 2.45
N TRP A 16 0.48 -1.21 2.65
CA TRP A 16 0.76 -1.81 3.96
C TRP A 16 2.24 -2.14 4.07
N VAL A 17 2.83 -1.79 5.20
CA VAL A 17 4.26 -1.95 5.46
C VAL A 17 4.45 -2.64 6.80
N ASP A 18 5.06 -3.81 6.80
CA ASP A 18 5.46 -4.55 8.00
C ASP A 18 6.99 -4.57 8.09
N THR A 19 7.54 -3.81 9.05
CA THR A 19 8.98 -3.70 9.25
C THR A 19 9.46 -4.79 10.21
N GLY A 20 10.27 -5.73 9.71
CA GLY A 20 11.02 -6.67 10.52
C GLY A 20 12.48 -6.23 10.76
N GLY A 21 13.27 -7.10 11.40
CA GLY A 21 14.69 -6.82 11.69
C GLY A 21 15.59 -6.79 10.45
N THR A 22 15.47 -7.78 9.56
CA THR A 22 16.30 -7.87 8.33
C THR A 22 15.55 -7.44 7.08
N PHE A 23 14.25 -7.68 7.02
CA PHE A 23 13.44 -7.36 5.86
C PHE A 23 12.17 -6.61 6.24
N THR A 24 11.73 -5.75 5.33
CA THR A 24 10.42 -5.10 5.33
C THR A 24 9.55 -5.77 4.28
N ASP A 25 8.37 -6.23 4.69
CA ASP A 25 7.35 -6.76 3.80
C ASP A 25 6.39 -5.63 3.40
N CYS A 26 6.23 -5.43 2.08
CA CYS A 26 5.39 -4.39 1.52
C CYS A 26 4.29 -5.01 0.66
N LEU A 27 3.06 -4.55 0.86
CA LEU A 27 1.92 -4.85 0.02
C LEU A 27 1.34 -3.55 -0.51
N ALA A 28 1.03 -3.51 -1.80
CA ALA A 28 0.34 -2.37 -2.40
C ALA A 28 -0.81 -2.86 -3.28
N ALA A 29 -1.99 -2.30 -3.10
CA ALA A 29 -3.08 -2.39 -4.05
C ALA A 29 -3.05 -1.15 -4.95
N ASP A 30 -2.96 -1.35 -6.26
CA ASP A 30 -3.10 -0.25 -7.21
C ASP A 30 -4.59 0.11 -7.42
N PRO A 31 -4.89 1.28 -8.00
CA PRO A 31 -6.27 1.72 -8.27
C PRO A 31 -7.11 0.78 -9.15
N HIS A 32 -6.49 -0.20 -9.82
CA HIS A 32 -7.17 -1.22 -10.61
C HIS A 32 -7.39 -2.52 -9.83
N GLY A 33 -7.05 -2.52 -8.53
CA GLY A 33 -7.17 -3.67 -7.65
C GLY A 33 -6.03 -4.68 -7.77
N HIS A 34 -4.97 -4.39 -8.54
CA HIS A 34 -3.85 -5.33 -8.61
C HIS A 34 -2.99 -5.26 -7.35
N ILE A 35 -2.71 -6.42 -6.79
CA ILE A 35 -1.83 -6.56 -5.63
C ILE A 35 -0.38 -6.73 -6.09
N ARG A 36 0.50 -5.89 -5.55
CA ARG A 36 1.95 -5.97 -5.70
C ARG A 36 2.58 -6.30 -4.35
N ARG A 37 3.51 -7.24 -4.34
CA ARG A 37 4.21 -7.70 -3.13
C ARG A 37 5.70 -7.46 -3.29
N PHE A 38 6.32 -6.83 -2.31
CA PHE A 38 7.77 -6.60 -2.30
C PHE A 38 8.34 -6.99 -0.94
N LYS A 39 9.59 -7.50 -0.97
CA LYS A 39 10.39 -7.73 0.23
C LYS A 39 11.71 -7.01 0.04
N VAL A 40 12.01 -6.06 0.92
CA VAL A 40 13.23 -5.24 0.83
C VAL A 40 14.05 -5.38 2.11
N LEU A 41 15.35 -5.13 2.06
CA LEU A 41 16.16 -5.09 3.27
C LEU A 41 15.72 -3.93 4.18
N SER A 42 15.58 -4.20 5.48
CA SER A 42 15.24 -3.21 6.48
C SER A 42 16.37 -2.19 6.63
N SER A 43 15.99 -0.92 6.84
CA SER A 43 16.94 0.16 7.18
C SER A 43 16.82 0.62 8.65
N SER A 44 16.02 -0.07 9.46
CA SER A 44 15.66 0.31 10.84
C SER A 44 15.14 1.75 10.96
N CYS A 45 14.54 2.26 9.89
CA CYS A 45 14.03 3.62 9.80
C CYS A 45 12.78 3.64 8.93
N LEU A 46 11.67 4.15 9.48
CA LEU A 46 10.50 4.51 8.69
C LEU A 46 10.70 5.94 8.16
N ARG A 47 10.75 6.10 6.84
CA ARG A 47 10.87 7.41 6.20
C ARG A 47 9.51 7.81 5.63
N GLY A 48 8.93 8.85 6.20
CA GLY A 48 7.67 9.41 5.75
C GLY A 48 7.33 10.68 6.54
N THR A 49 6.44 11.49 5.99
CA THR A 49 5.89 12.67 6.66
C THR A 49 4.40 12.46 6.83
N LEU A 50 3.90 12.56 8.06
CA LEU A 50 2.47 12.53 8.33
C LEU A 50 1.86 13.88 7.94
N THR A 51 0.96 13.89 6.96
CA THR A 51 0.37 15.13 6.40
C THR A 51 -1.00 15.45 6.96
N ALA A 52 -1.74 14.45 7.44
CA ALA A 52 -3.06 14.58 8.05
C ALA A 52 -3.30 13.44 9.05
N ILE A 53 -4.19 13.68 10.02
CA ILE A 53 -4.76 12.68 10.94
C ILE A 53 -6.25 12.97 10.96
N ASP A 54 -7.08 11.92 10.86
CA ASP A 54 -8.54 12.01 10.98
C ASP A 54 -9.00 12.11 12.44
#